data_AF-A0A1H3TLS3-F1
#
_entry.id   AF-A0A1H3TLS3-F1
#
_cell.length_a   1.000
_cell.length_b   1.000
_cell.length_c   1.000
_cell.angle_alpha   90.00
_cell.angle_beta   90.00
_cell.angle_gamma   90.00
#
_symmetry.space_group_name_H-M   'P 1'
#
loop_
_entity.id
_entity.type
_entity.pdbx_description
1 polymer ?
#
loop_
_entity_poly.entity_id
_entity_poly.type
_entity_poly.pdbx_seq_one_letter_code
_entity_poly.pdbx_strand_id
1 'polypeptide(L)'
;MDRSRVASFAAGLLIANAAPHLATAVTGRRHLTPLAGRNSGPVVNGVWSALNVAAGVGLLVWSAGGKGSRWDADLVAFGIGHVAFAAWMAASEAVAPMNH
;
A
#
# COMPACT_ATOMS: atom_id res chain seq x y z
N MET A 1 9.96 4.42 18.18
CA MET A 1 9.83 3.28 17.24
C MET A 1 11.09 3.24 16.40
N ASP A 2 11.72 2.08 16.24
CA ASP A 2 12.98 1.97 15.48
C ASP A 2 12.76 2.36 14.01
N ARG A 3 13.78 2.94 13.37
CA ARG A 3 13.71 3.43 11.98
C ARG A 3 13.33 2.30 11.01
N SER A 4 13.84 1.09 11.25
CA SER A 4 13.49 -0.11 10.47
C SER A 4 11.99 -0.43 10.56
N ARG A 5 11.41 -0.36 11.76
CA ARG A 5 9.99 -0.69 12.00
C ARG A 5 9.06 0.34 11.38
N VAL A 6 9.43 1.63 11.42
CA VAL A 6 8.66 2.68 10.75
C VAL A 6 8.69 2.46 9.24
N ALA A 7 9.84 2.13 8.67
CA ALA A 7 9.97 1.80 7.26
C ALA A 7 9.14 0.57 6.87
N SER A 8 9.21 -0.51 7.67
CA SER A 8 8.46 -1.74 7.42
C SER A 8 6.95 -1.53 7.55
N PHE A 9 6.49 -0.76 8.54
CA PHE A 9 5.09 -0.36 8.66
C PHE A 9 4.60 0.43 7.44
N ALA A 10 5.36 1.43 7.00
CA ALA A 10 5.04 2.22 5.81
C ALA A 10 5.04 1.35 4.53
N ALA A 11 5.97 0.39 4.42
CA ALA A 11 5.95 -0.59 3.36
C ALA A 11 4.66 -1.43 3.38
N GLY A 12 4.22 -1.86 4.56
CA GLY A 12 2.95 -2.55 4.77
C GLY A 12 1.77 -1.79 4.18
N LEU A 13 1.65 -0.49 4.49
CA LEU A 13 0.60 0.39 3.95
C LEU A 13 0.63 0.43 2.41
N LEU A 14 1.81 0.63 1.83
CA LEU A 14 1.97 0.77 0.38
C LEU A 14 1.64 -0.53 -0.36
N ILE A 15 2.15 -1.68 0.10
CA ILE A 15 1.84 -2.96 -0.54
C ILE A 15 0.34 -3.25 -0.43
N ALA A 16 -0.31 -2.93 0.70
CA ALA A 16 -1.75 -3.13 0.85
C ALA A 16 -2.55 -2.24 -0.12
N ASN A 17 -2.11 -1.00 -0.31
CA ASN A 17 -2.72 -0.07 -1.26
C ASN A 17 -2.57 -0.51 -2.72
N ALA A 18 -1.48 -1.22 -3.07
CA ALA A 18 -1.28 -1.70 -4.43
C ALA A 18 -2.39 -2.67 -4.90
N ALA A 19 -2.87 -3.55 -4.01
CA ALA A 19 -3.81 -4.62 -4.36
C ALA A 19 -5.12 -4.15 -5.03
N PRO A 20 -5.92 -3.21 -4.45
CA PRO A 20 -7.15 -2.75 -5.08
C PRO A 20 -6.91 -1.99 -6.40
N HIS A 21 -5.79 -1.28 -6.53
CA HIS A 21 -5.44 -0.60 -7.79
C HIS A 21 -5.02 -1.59 -8.88
N LEU A 22 -4.29 -2.65 -8.54
CA LEU A 22 -3.98 -3.73 -9.47
C LEU A 22 -5.26 -4.45 -9.93
N ALA A 23 -6.15 -4.79 -9.00
CA ALA A 23 -7.43 -5.40 -9.32
C ALA A 23 -8.27 -4.51 -10.25
N THR A 24 -8.28 -3.20 -10.01
CA THR A 24 -8.93 -2.22 -10.89
C THR A 24 -8.33 -2.23 -12.30
N ALA A 25 -7.00 -2.21 -12.39
CA ALA A 25 -6.28 -2.21 -13.66
C ALA A 25 -6.59 -3.47 -14.48
N VAL A 26 -6.58 -4.65 -13.82
CA VAL A 26 -6.88 -5.94 -14.46
C VAL A 26 -8.34 -6.05 -14.87
N THR A 27 -9.27 -5.53 -14.06
CA THR A 27 -10.72 -5.58 -14.35
C THR A 27 -11.20 -4.48 -15.30
N GLY A 28 -10.31 -3.62 -15.78
CA GLY A 28 -10.68 -2.55 -16.70
C GLY A 28 -11.56 -1.46 -16.09
N ARG A 29 -11.59 -1.35 -14.75
CA ARG A 29 -12.44 -0.40 -14.02
C ARG A 29 -11.74 0.94 -13.79
N ARG A 30 -12.48 1.87 -13.19
CA ARG A 30 -11.95 3.16 -12.70
C ARG A 30 -11.89 3.14 -11.19
N HIS A 31 -10.88 3.80 -10.64
CA HIS A 31 -10.68 3.92 -9.19
C HIS A 31 -9.83 5.16 -8.94
N LEU A 32 -10.15 5.91 -7.89
CA LEU A 32 -9.47 7.15 -7.53
C LEU A 32 -7.97 6.95 -7.36
N THR A 33 -7.15 7.75 -8.04
CA THR A 33 -5.70 7.83 -7.75
C THR A 33 -5.27 9.29 -7.59
N PRO A 34 -4.18 9.58 -6.86
CA PRO A 34 -3.62 10.94 -6.81
C PRO A 34 -3.17 11.48 -8.17
N LEU A 35 -2.88 10.58 -9.14
CA LEU A 35 -2.32 10.96 -10.44
C LEU A 35 -3.36 11.56 -11.40
N ALA A 36 -4.62 11.10 -11.36
CA ALA A 36 -5.68 11.58 -12.26
C ALA A 36 -7.08 11.67 -11.61
N GLY A 37 -7.15 11.62 -10.27
CA GLY A 37 -8.37 11.81 -9.51
C GLY A 37 -9.36 10.63 -9.62
N ARG A 38 -10.65 10.91 -9.44
CA ARG A 38 -11.73 9.89 -9.37
C ARG A 38 -11.94 9.08 -10.65
N ASN A 39 -11.57 9.64 -11.81
CA ASN A 39 -11.79 9.03 -13.12
C ASN A 39 -10.55 8.30 -13.66
N SER A 40 -9.54 8.03 -12.83
CA SER A 40 -8.34 7.31 -13.26
C SER A 40 -8.72 5.95 -13.84
N GLY A 41 -8.35 5.75 -15.11
CA GLY A 41 -8.61 4.51 -15.83
C GLY A 41 -7.64 3.37 -15.47
N PRO A 42 -7.74 2.23 -16.16
CA PRO A 42 -6.98 1.02 -15.85
C PRO A 42 -5.46 1.22 -15.87
N VAL A 43 -4.94 1.94 -16.88
CA VAL A 43 -3.50 2.21 -17.02
C VAL A 43 -2.97 3.05 -15.85
N VAL A 44 -3.68 4.11 -15.47
CA VAL A 44 -3.28 4.98 -14.36
C VAL A 44 -3.27 4.20 -13.04
N ASN A 45 -4.26 3.32 -12.85
CA ASN A 45 -4.32 2.43 -11.68
C ASN A 45 -3.17 1.41 -11.67
N GLY A 46 -2.81 0.86 -12.83
CA GLY A 46 -1.66 -0.04 -12.97
C GLY A 46 -0.34 0.64 -12.61
N VAL A 47 -0.11 1.86 -13.14
CA VAL A 47 1.07 2.68 -12.80
C VAL A 47 1.10 3.00 -11.31
N TRP A 48 -0.03 3.42 -10.74
CA TRP A 48 -0.11 3.74 -9.33
C TRP A 48 0.14 2.52 -8.42
N SER A 49 -0.40 1.35 -8.78
CA SER A 49 -0.09 0.08 -8.13
C SER A 49 1.41 -0.22 -8.18
N ALA A 50 2.03 -0.09 -9.36
CA ALA A 50 3.47 -0.35 -9.52
C ALA A 50 4.33 0.59 -8.66
N LEU A 51 3.97 1.87 -8.57
CA LEU A 51 4.64 2.84 -7.71
C LEU A 51 4.55 2.45 -6.23
N ASN A 52 3.38 1.99 -5.77
CA ASN A 52 3.20 1.52 -4.40
C ASN A 52 4.06 0.28 -4.11
N VAL A 53 4.10 -0.69 -5.03
CA VAL A 53 4.96 -1.88 -4.88
C VAL A 53 6.43 -1.49 -4.86
N ALA A 54 6.89 -0.68 -5.80
CA ALA A 54 8.28 -0.25 -5.89
C ALA A 54 8.72 0.51 -4.63
N ALA A 55 7.89 1.43 -4.14
CA ALA A 55 8.17 2.17 -2.91
C ALA A 55 8.17 1.27 -1.67
N GLY A 56 7.20 0.35 -1.55
CA GLY A 56 7.12 -0.59 -0.44
C GLY A 56 8.32 -1.54 -0.39
N VAL A 57 8.68 -2.14 -1.53
CA VAL A 57 9.88 -2.99 -1.65
C VAL A 57 11.15 -2.19 -1.36
N GLY A 58 11.27 -0.98 -1.89
CA GLY A 58 12.40 -0.10 -1.63
C GLY A 58 12.59 0.20 -0.14
N LEU A 59 11.50 0.45 0.59
CA LEU A 59 11.53 0.64 2.05
C LEU A 59 11.97 -0.62 2.80
N LEU A 60 11.54 -1.81 2.37
CA LEU A 60 11.97 -3.08 2.98
C LEU A 60 13.47 -3.34 2.75
N VAL A 61 13.95 -3.15 1.52
CA VAL A 61 15.38 -3.30 1.19
C VAL A 61 16.22 -2.33 2.01
N TRP A 62 15.77 -1.08 2.11
CA TRP A 62 16.46 -0.07 2.90
C TRP A 62 16.46 -0.36 4.41
N SER A 63 15.34 -0.86 4.93
CA SER A 63 15.20 -1.28 6.33
C SER A 63 16.14 -2.44 6.68
N ALA A 64 16.26 -3.43 5.79
CA ALA A 64 17.10 -4.61 5.99
C ALA A 64 18.60 -4.27 6.18
N GLY A 65 19.09 -3.18 5.58
CA GLY A 65 20.48 -2.73 5.72
C GLY A 65 20.77 -1.85 6.94
N GLY A 66 19.77 -1.49 7.74
CA GLY A 66 19.91 -0.55 8.86
C GLY A 66 20.35 -1.19 10.19
N LYS A 67 21.13 -0.44 10.99
CA LYS A 67 21.37 -0.78 12.40
C LYS A 67 20.03 -0.78 13.15
N GLY A 68 19.73 -1.86 13.88
CA GLY A 68 18.47 -2.03 14.61
C GLY A 68 17.44 -2.93 13.91
N SER A 69 17.67 -3.29 12.64
CA SER A 69 16.87 -4.27 11.90
C SER A 69 16.74 -5.58 12.67
N ARG A 70 15.51 -6.03 12.86
CA ARG A 70 15.17 -7.32 13.47
C ARG A 70 13.99 -7.89 12.70
N TRP A 71 14.27 -8.91 11.90
CA TRP A 71 13.31 -9.54 11.01
C TRP A 71 11.93 -9.76 11.66
N ASP A 72 11.87 -10.37 12.85
CA ASP A 72 10.60 -10.66 13.52
C ASP A 72 9.79 -9.40 13.84
N ALA A 73 10.46 -8.37 14.39
CA ALA A 73 9.80 -7.12 14.76
C ALA A 73 9.42 -6.28 13.53
N ASP A 74 10.25 -6.31 12.49
CA ASP A 74 10.00 -5.60 11.24
C ASP A 74 8.88 -6.27 10.43
N LEU A 75 8.79 -7.60 10.46
CA LEU A 75 7.69 -8.37 9.88
C LEU A 75 6.35 -8.07 10.57
N VAL A 76 6.34 -8.02 11.91
CA VAL A 76 5.16 -7.62 12.68
C VAL A 76 4.76 -6.18 12.33
N ALA A 77 5.71 -5.25 12.24
CA ALA A 77 5.42 -3.87 11.86
C ALA A 77 4.84 -3.78 10.43
N PHE A 78 5.39 -4.53 9.48
CA PHE A 78 4.85 -4.65 8.12
C PHE A 78 3.41 -5.16 8.13
N GLY A 79 3.15 -6.26 8.84
CA GLY A 79 1.81 -6.84 8.95
C GLY A 79 0.79 -5.87 9.56
N ILE A 80 1.18 -5.13 10.61
CA ILE A 80 0.33 -4.10 11.22
C ILE A 80 0.01 -2.98 10.22
N GLY A 81 0.99 -2.51 9.43
CA GLY A 81 0.75 -1.52 8.39
C GLY A 81 -0.22 -2.05 7.33
N HIS A 82 -0.03 -3.30 6.91
CA HIS A 82 -0.90 -3.94 5.93
C HIS A 82 -2.36 -4.02 6.41
N VAL A 83 -2.56 -4.50 7.64
CA VAL A 83 -3.88 -4.62 8.26
C VAL A 83 -4.50 -3.25 8.51
N ALA A 84 -3.71 -2.26 8.94
CA ALA A 84 -4.20 -0.89 9.17
C ALA A 84 -4.76 -0.28 7.88
N PHE A 85 -4.07 -0.43 6.75
CA PHE A 85 -4.57 0.06 5.47
C PHE A 85 -5.81 -0.70 5.00
N ALA A 86 -5.82 -2.03 5.14
CA ALA A 86 -6.99 -2.85 4.79
C ALA A 86 -8.22 -2.47 5.65
N ALA A 87 -8.02 -2.25 6.95
CA ALA A 87 -9.07 -1.82 7.87
C ALA A 87 -9.59 -0.41 7.51
N TRP A 88 -8.68 0.51 7.18
CA TRP A 88 -9.04 1.85 6.69
C TRP A 88 -9.88 1.78 5.41
N MET A 89 -9.49 0.95 4.45
CA MET A 89 -10.25 0.74 3.20
C MET A 89 -11.64 0.17 3.48
N ALA A 90 -11.74 -0.86 4.31
CA ALA A 90 -13.02 -1.45 4.69
C ALA A 90 -13.94 -0.44 5.41
N ALA A 91 -13.39 0.33 6.34
CA ALA A 91 -14.13 1.37 7.05
C ALA A 91 -14.56 2.51 6.10
N SER A 92 -13.70 2.92 5.17
CA SER A 92 -13.99 3.97 4.19
C SER A 92 -15.14 3.55 3.27
N GLU A 93 -15.13 2.31 2.78
CA GLU A 93 -16.22 1.77 1.95
C GLU A 93 -17.54 1.67 2.74
N ALA A 94 -17.49 1.28 4.03
CA ALA A 94 -18.68 1.20 4.87
C ALA A 94 -19.31 2.57 5.16
N VAL A 95 -18.52 3.63 5.26
CA VAL A 95 -18.99 4.99 5.58
C VAL A 95 -19.34 5.79 4.33
N ALA A 96 -18.58 5.60 3.26
CA ALA A 96 -18.71 6.32 1.99
C ALA A 96 -18.44 5.34 0.84
N PRO A 97 -19.47 4.61 0.35
CA PRO A 97 -19.30 3.65 -0.73
C PRO A 97 -18.68 4.34 -1.94
N MET A 98 -17.43 3.99 -2.25
CA MET A 98 -16.70 4.57 -3.38
C MET A 98 -16.68 3.62 -4.57
N ASN A 99 -16.89 2.32 -4.32
CA ASN A 99 -16.89 1.28 -5.33
C ASN A 99 -18.34 0.90 -5.66
N HIS A 100 -18.81 1.29 -6.84
CA HIS A 100 -20.10 0.86 -7.41
C HIS A 100 -19.92 -0.23 -8.47
#